data_AF-A0A6I0ED07-F1
#
_entry.id   AF-A0A6I0ED07-F1
#
_cell.length_a   1.000
_cell.length_b   1.000
_cell.length_c   1.000
_cell.angle_alpha   90.00
_cell.angle_beta   90.00
_cell.angle_gamma   90.00
#
_symmetry.space_group_name_H-M   'P 1'
#
loop_
_entity.id
_entity.type
_entity.pdbx_description
1 polymer ?
#
loop_
_entity_poly.entity_id
_entity_poly.type
_entity_poly.pdbx_seq_one_letter_code
_entity_poly.pdbx_strand_id
1 'polypeptide(L)'
;MPVDKYALVDQTVGSIQRTALRIAALPMEVRDEALDAAHRAYANAMHDLGQDNVAAGRWVETVMTAVRVLVHEIDRDAGGDGARA
;
A
#
# COMPACT_ATOMS: atom_id res chain seq x y z
N MET A 1 -26.96 -2.90 -8.35
CA MET A 1 -25.98 -3.08 -9.44
C MET A 1 -24.95 -4.09 -8.96
N PRO A 2 -24.69 -5.18 -9.69
CA PRO A 2 -23.62 -6.10 -9.31
C PRO A 2 -22.28 -5.34 -9.31
N VAL A 3 -21.47 -5.56 -8.28
CA VAL A 3 -20.14 -4.95 -8.20
C VAL A 3 -19.26 -5.59 -9.27
N ASP A 4 -18.69 -4.76 -10.15
CA ASP A 4 -17.73 -5.23 -11.14
C ASP A 4 -16.44 -5.64 -10.43
N LYS A 5 -16.18 -6.94 -10.42
CA LYS A 5 -15.02 -7.54 -9.75
C LYS A 5 -13.71 -7.06 -10.37
N TYR A 6 -13.68 -6.77 -11.67
CA TYR A 6 -12.50 -6.23 -12.33
C TYR A 6 -12.23 -4.80 -11.87
N ALA A 7 -13.27 -3.98 -11.78
CA ALA A 7 -13.16 -2.62 -11.25
C ALA A 7 -12.65 -2.60 -9.80
N LEU A 8 -13.02 -3.57 -8.96
CA LEU A 8 -12.49 -3.68 -7.59
C LEU A 8 -11.00 -4.04 -7.57
N VAL A 9 -10.57 -4.94 -8.45
CA VAL A 9 -9.15 -5.31 -8.58
C VAL A 9 -8.33 -4.08 -9.01
N ASP A 10 -8.78 -3.37 -10.04
CA ASP A 10 -8.09 -2.17 -10.54
C ASP A 10 -8.02 -1.07 -9.47
N GLN A 11 -9.10 -0.86 -8.70
CA GLN A 11 -9.11 0.09 -7.59
C GLN A 11 -8.12 -0.29 -6.50
N THR A 12 -7.99 -1.59 -6.19
CA THR A 12 -7.05 -2.10 -5.19
C THR A 12 -5.61 -1.87 -5.65
N VAL A 13 -5.28 -2.25 -6.90
CA VAL A 13 -3.96 -2.03 -7.49
C VAL A 13 -3.61 -0.55 -7.51
N GLY A 14 -4.54 0.31 -7.93
CA GLY A 14 -4.35 1.76 -7.91
C GLY A 14 -4.18 2.33 -6.50
N SER A 15 -4.86 1.76 -5.49
CA SER A 15 -4.69 2.17 -4.09
C SER A 15 -3.30 1.84 -3.57
N ILE A 16 -2.78 0.66 -3.90
CA ILE A 16 -1.42 0.23 -3.54
C ILE A 16 -0.39 1.22 -4.11
N GLN A 17 -0.47 1.51 -5.41
CA GLN A 17 0.45 2.44 -6.07
C GLN A 17 0.41 3.85 -5.45
N ARG A 18 -0.80 4.41 -5.24
CA ARG A 18 -0.94 5.74 -4.63
C ARG A 18 -0.42 5.79 -3.19
N THR A 19 -0.63 4.72 -2.43
CA THR A 19 -0.13 4.62 -1.05
C THR A 19 1.39 4.59 -1.05
N ALA A 20 2.00 3.74 -1.88
CA ALA A 20 3.46 3.64 -1.99
C ALA A 20 4.10 4.98 -2.40
N LEU A 21 3.57 5.66 -3.43
CA LEU A 21 4.06 6.96 -3.87
C LEU A 21 3.99 8.03 -2.77
N ARG A 22 2.89 8.06 -2.01
CA ARG A 22 2.74 9.00 -0.90
C ARG A 22 3.76 8.74 0.21
N ILE A 23 4.00 7.47 0.55
CA ILE A 23 4.98 7.10 1.58
C ILE A 23 6.40 7.39 1.11
N ALA A 24 6.74 7.02 -0.13
CA ALA A 24 8.06 7.29 -0.72
C ALA A 24 8.38 8.79 -0.83
N ALA A 25 7.36 9.66 -0.90
CA ALA A 25 7.56 11.11 -0.89
C ALA A 25 7.91 11.68 0.51
N LEU A 26 7.75 10.91 1.58
CA LEU A 26 8.08 11.34 2.95
C LEU A 26 9.59 11.23 3.23
N PRO A 27 10.12 11.98 4.21
CA PRO A 27 11.46 11.73 4.76
C PRO A 27 11.60 10.28 5.23
N MET A 28 12.77 9.66 5.03
CA MET A 28 12.99 8.23 5.32
C MET A 28 12.67 7.88 6.78
N GLU A 29 12.93 8.80 7.70
CA GLU A 29 12.80 8.63 9.16
C GLU A 29 11.35 8.43 9.61
N VAL A 30 10.36 8.88 8.81
CA VAL A 30 8.93 8.78 9.16
C VAL A 30 8.18 7.75 8.34
N ARG A 31 8.84 7.04 7.41
CA ARG A 31 8.18 6.10 6.49
C ARG A 31 7.67 4.86 7.19
N ASP A 32 8.39 4.35 8.19
CA ASP A 32 7.94 3.19 8.96
C ASP A 32 6.65 3.50 9.71
N GLU A 33 6.54 4.69 10.32
CA GLU A 33 5.31 5.14 10.96
C GLU A 33 4.16 5.30 9.95
N ALA A 34 4.46 5.81 8.75
CA ALA A 34 3.48 5.93 7.67
C ALA A 34 3.00 4.56 7.14
N LEU A 35 3.89 3.57 7.06
CA LEU A 35 3.54 2.19 6.71
C LEU A 35 2.63 1.55 7.77
N ASP A 36 2.93 1.79 9.05
CA ASP A 36 2.08 1.32 10.16
C ASP A 36 0.71 1.99 10.16
N ALA A 37 0.65 3.29 9.87
CA ALA A 37 -0.61 4.02 9.73
C ALA A 37 -1.44 3.48 8.54
N ALA A 38 -0.80 3.21 7.40
CA ALA A 38 -1.46 2.60 6.25
C ALA A 38 -1.97 1.20 6.57
N HIS A 39 -1.19 0.39 7.30
CA HIS A 39 -1.61 -0.94 7.74
C HIS A 39 -2.88 -0.88 8.59
N ARG A 40 -2.91 -0.01 9.61
CA ARG A 40 -4.10 0.21 10.45
C ARG A 40 -5.29 0.70 9.64
N ALA A 41 -5.09 1.58 8.66
CA ALA A 41 -6.16 2.07 7.80
C ALA A 41 -6.81 0.94 6.98
N TYR A 42 -6.02 0.04 6.38
CA TYR A 42 -6.56 -1.11 5.66
C TYR A 42 -7.26 -2.13 6.59
N ALA A 43 -6.69 -2.37 7.77
CA ALA A 43 -7.30 -3.24 8.77
C ALA A 43 -8.66 -2.70 9.26
N ASN A 44 -8.72 -1.40 9.60
CA ASN A 44 -9.95 -0.74 10.00
C ASN A 44 -11.00 -0.74 8.89
N ALA A 45 -10.59 -0.50 7.63
CA ALA A 45 -11.52 -0.58 6.51
C ALA A 45 -12.14 -1.98 6.36
N MET A 46 -11.37 -3.05 6.57
CA MET A 46 -11.92 -4.41 6.57
C MET A 46 -12.86 -4.66 7.75
N HIS A 47 -12.52 -4.16 8.94
CA HIS A 47 -13.40 -4.21 10.10
C HIS A 47 -14.73 -3.49 9.86
N ASP A 48 -14.69 -2.27 9.33
CA ASP A 48 -15.87 -1.45 9.03
C ASP A 48 -16.78 -2.09 7.96
N LEU A 49 -16.22 -2.93 7.09
CA LEU A 49 -16.94 -3.75 6.11
C LEU A 49 -17.50 -5.05 6.71
N GLY A 50 -17.33 -5.28 8.02
CA GLY A 50 -17.71 -6.51 8.71
C GLY A 50 -16.87 -7.72 8.33
N GLN A 51 -15.67 -7.51 7.78
CA GLN A 51 -14.75 -8.57 7.34
C GLN A 51 -13.77 -8.93 8.45
N ASP A 52 -14.28 -9.36 9.61
CA ASP A 52 -13.47 -9.77 10.76
C ASP A 52 -13.07 -11.25 10.70
N ASN A 53 -12.39 -11.63 9.62
CA ASN A 53 -11.98 -13.01 9.39
C ASN A 53 -10.53 -13.14 8.91
N VAL A 54 -10.00 -14.37 8.98
CA VAL A 54 -8.62 -14.68 8.61
C VAL A 54 -8.30 -14.31 7.16
N ALA A 55 -9.27 -14.44 6.25
CA ALA A 55 -9.05 -14.11 4.84
C ALA A 55 -8.84 -12.60 4.64
N ALA A 56 -9.61 -11.78 5.34
CA ALA A 56 -9.45 -10.33 5.34
C ALA A 56 -8.10 -9.90 5.92
N GLY A 57 -7.68 -10.50 7.05
CA GLY A 57 -6.36 -10.25 7.63
C GLY A 57 -5.23 -10.59 6.65
N ARG A 58 -5.30 -11.75 5.98
CA ARG A 58 -4.32 -12.14 4.93
C ARG A 58 -4.32 -11.19 3.74
N TRP A 59 -5.50 -10.71 3.33
CA TRP A 59 -5.60 -9.73 2.27
C TRP A 59 -4.88 -8.43 2.63
N VAL A 60 -5.10 -7.92 3.86
CA VAL A 60 -4.43 -6.70 4.35
C VAL A 60 -2.90 -6.87 4.33
N GLU A 61 -2.39 -8.01 4.81
CA GLU A 61 -0.95 -8.29 4.79
C GLU A 61 -0.38 -8.38 3.36
N THR A 62 -1.16 -8.94 2.42
CA THR A 62 -0.76 -9.03 1.00
C THR A 62 -0.67 -7.64 0.38
N VAL A 63 -1.67 -6.78 0.62
CA VAL A 63 -1.68 -5.39 0.17
C VAL A 63 -0.50 -4.62 0.75
N MET A 64 -0.23 -4.74 2.05
CA MET A 64 0.87 -4.04 2.70
C MET A 64 2.24 -4.53 2.25
N THR A 65 2.37 -5.83 1.95
CA THR A 65 3.60 -6.37 1.35
C THR A 65 3.87 -5.71 -0.01
N ALA A 66 2.84 -5.60 -0.87
CA ALA A 66 2.98 -4.95 -2.17
C ALA A 66 3.32 -3.45 -2.03
N VAL A 67 2.72 -2.73 -1.07
CA VAL A 67 3.07 -1.33 -0.78
C VAL A 67 4.54 -1.21 -0.38
N ARG A 68 5.03 -2.04 0.54
CA ARG A 68 6.44 -2.01 1.00
C ARG A 68 7.42 -2.28 -0.14
N VAL A 69 7.12 -3.25 -0.99
CA VAL A 69 7.93 -3.56 -2.17
C VAL A 69 8.03 -2.35 -3.10
N LEU A 70 6.89 -1.72 -3.43
CA LEU A 70 6.88 -0.55 -4.30
C LEU A 70 7.62 0.65 -3.71
N VAL A 71 7.49 0.91 -2.41
CA VAL A 71 8.26 1.99 -1.74
C VAL A 71 9.76 1.74 -1.92
N HIS A 72 10.20 0.50 -1.68
CA HIS A 72 11.62 0.14 -1.83
C HIS A 72 12.11 0.21 -3.28
N GLU A 73 11.26 -0.13 -4.26
CA GLU A 73 11.58 0.04 -5.68
C GLU A 73 11.72 1.51 -6.07
N ILE A 74 10.79 2.37 -5.64
CA ILE A 74 10.86 3.82 -5.87
C ILE A 74 12.16 4.41 -5.29
N ASP A 75 12.55 3.98 -4.09
CA ASP A 75 13.78 4.45 -3.45
C ASP A 75 15.03 4.04 -4.22
N ARG A 76 15.05 2.80 -4.74
CA ARG A 76 16.15 2.31 -5.56
C ARG A 76 16.29 3.12 -6.85
N ASP A 77 15.18 3.41 -7.51
CA ASP A 77 15.17 4.15 -8.76
C ASP A 77 15.58 5.61 -8.53
N ALA A 78 15.10 6.25 -7.45
CA ALA A 78 15.49 7.60 -7.07
C ALA A 78 16.99 7.71 -6.71
N GLY A 79 17.58 6.68 -6.12
CA GLY A 79 19.02 6.62 -5.81
C GLY A 79 19.91 6.38 -7.04
N GLY A 80 19.36 5.82 -8.13
CA GLY A 80 20.08 5.52 -9.37
C GLY A 80 20.33 6.74 -10.25
N ASP A 81 19.42 7.71 -10.24
CA ASP A 81 19.54 8.94 -11.06
C ASP A 81 20.51 9.98 -10.47
N GLY A 82 20.79 9.92 -9.16
CA GLY A 82 21.79 10.77 -8.50
C GLY A 82 23.25 10.41 -8.79
N ALA A 83 23.51 9.21 -9.35
CA ALA A 83 24.87 8.73 -9.65
C ALA A 83 25.33 9.04 -11.10
N ARG A 84 24.53 9.77 -11.88
CA ARG A 84 24.82 10.14 -13.28
C ARG A 84 24.88 11.66 -13.56
N ALA A 85 25.01 12.49 -12.53
CA ALA A 85 25.20 13.94 -12.66
C ALA A 85 26.64 14.36 -12.34
#